data_AF-A0A2J4G986-F1
#
_entry.id   AF-A0A2J4G986-F1
#
_cell.length_a   1.000
_cell.length_b   1.000
_cell.length_c   1.000
_cell.angle_alpha   90.00
_cell.angle_beta   90.00
_cell.angle_gamma   90.00
#
_symmetry.space_group_name_H-M   'P 1'
#
loop_
_entity.id
_entity.type
_entity.pdbx_description
1 polymer ?
#
loop_
_entity_poly.entity_id
_entity_poly.type
_entity_poly.pdbx_seq_one_letter_code
_entity_poly.pdbx_strand_id
1 'polypeptide(L)'
;MSETIEIEVIRPVNPAGVSFIKYLWGAIGARNRTVLQEYRRELTKLIQRLGFTLEEKIGSNKLITGTVVLELNNGKPVKITAKDLRIWQETGSFPEAITVELKE
;
A
#
# COMPACT_ATOMS: atom_id res chain seq x y z
N MET A 1 -4.25 -23.45 9.75
CA MET A 1 -5.32 -22.93 8.86
C MET A 1 -4.73 -21.76 8.09
N SER A 2 -4.80 -21.81 6.76
CA SER A 2 -4.32 -20.73 5.88
C SER A 2 -5.47 -19.78 5.56
N GLU A 3 -5.22 -18.48 5.70
CA GLU A 3 -6.19 -17.42 5.43
C GLU A 3 -5.57 -16.41 4.47
N THR A 4 -6.39 -15.70 3.70
CA THR A 4 -5.93 -14.68 2.77
C THR A 4 -6.73 -13.40 2.94
N ILE A 5 -6.04 -12.27 3.02
CA ILE A 5 -6.64 -10.94 3.07
C ILE A 5 -6.29 -10.22 1.78
N GLU A 6 -7.29 -9.93 0.96
CA GLU A 6 -7.13 -9.12 -0.24
C GLU A 6 -7.48 -7.65 0.04
N ILE A 7 -6.60 -6.75 -0.41
CA ILE A 7 -6.70 -5.31 -0.25
C ILE A 7 -6.58 -4.66 -1.61
N GLU A 8 -7.58 -3.88 -2.00
CA GLU A 8 -7.50 -3.02 -3.17
C GLU A 8 -6.90 -1.66 -2.80
N VAL A 9 -5.82 -1.29 -3.46
CA VAL A 9 -5.17 0.03 -3.38
C VAL A 9 -5.77 0.89 -4.47
N ILE A 10 -6.86 1.59 -4.14
CA ILE A 10 -7.64 2.39 -5.10
C ILE A 10 -7.04 3.77 -5.37
N ARG A 11 -6.28 4.34 -4.41
CA ARG A 11 -5.65 5.65 -4.55
C ARG A 11 -4.17 5.48 -4.88
N PRO A 12 -3.64 6.19 -5.90
CA PRO A 12 -2.23 6.15 -6.23
C PRO A 12 -1.36 6.46 -5.01
N VAL A 13 -0.41 5.58 -4.72
CA VAL A 13 0.48 5.71 -3.56
C VAL A 13 1.90 5.30 -3.91
N ASN A 14 2.89 6.01 -3.36
CA ASN A 14 4.30 5.63 -3.50
C ASN A 14 4.55 4.35 -2.67
N PRO A 15 4.93 3.21 -3.29
CA PRO A 15 5.12 1.95 -2.59
C PRO A 15 6.28 1.95 -1.58
N ALA A 16 7.28 2.83 -1.75
CA ALA A 16 8.37 3.01 -0.80
C ALA A 16 8.03 4.01 0.33
N GLY A 17 6.89 4.71 0.22
CA GLY A 17 6.48 5.74 1.15
C GLY A 17 5.75 5.22 2.39
N VAL A 18 5.83 5.98 3.49
CA VAL A 18 5.12 5.67 4.75
C VAL A 18 3.59 5.58 4.57
N SER A 19 3.04 6.32 3.60
CA SER A 19 1.60 6.29 3.27
C SER A 19 1.15 4.91 2.79
N PHE A 20 1.99 4.17 2.04
CA PHE A 20 1.67 2.82 1.61
C PHE A 20 1.56 1.86 2.78
N ILE A 21 2.51 1.94 3.72
CA ILE A 21 2.50 1.14 4.95
C ILE A 21 1.24 1.43 5.77
N LYS A 22 0.95 2.72 6.02
CA LYS A 22 -0.22 3.14 6.79
C LYS A 22 -1.53 2.73 6.13
N TYR A 23 -1.62 2.84 4.80
CA TYR A 23 -2.78 2.40 4.05
C TYR A 23 -3.04 0.90 4.24
N LEU A 24 -2.00 0.07 4.04
CA LEU A 24 -2.11 -1.37 4.20
C LEU A 24 -2.40 -1.77 5.65
N TRP A 25 -1.82 -1.10 6.64
CA TRP A 25 -2.21 -1.31 8.04
C TRP A 25 -3.69 -1.03 8.25
N GLY A 26 -4.19 0.13 7.82
CA GLY A 26 -5.61 0.48 7.98
C GLY A 26 -6.52 -0.56 7.34
N ALA A 27 -6.23 -0.95 6.10
CA ALA A 27 -7.02 -1.93 5.36
C ALA A 27 -6.97 -3.33 5.98
N ILE A 28 -5.78 -3.82 6.37
CA ILE A 28 -5.61 -5.13 7.01
C ILE A 28 -6.28 -5.12 8.39
N GLY A 29 -6.08 -4.07 9.19
CA GLY A 29 -6.66 -3.95 10.53
C GLY A 29 -8.18 -3.89 10.53
N ALA A 30 -8.79 -3.31 9.51
CA ALA A 30 -10.24 -3.30 9.33
C ALA A 30 -10.80 -4.70 9.01
N ARG A 31 -10.00 -5.57 8.37
CA ARG A 31 -10.38 -6.95 8.02
C ARG A 31 -10.08 -7.93 9.16
N ASN A 32 -8.89 -7.82 9.75
CA ASN A 32 -8.40 -8.68 10.83
C ASN A 32 -7.48 -7.87 11.75
N ARG A 33 -8.06 -7.36 12.85
CA ARG A 33 -7.35 -6.52 13.82
C ARG A 33 -6.24 -7.28 14.56
N THR A 34 -6.40 -8.59 14.76
CA THR A 34 -5.43 -9.43 15.48
C THR A 34 -4.07 -9.44 14.79
N VAL A 35 -4.04 -9.44 13.45
CA VAL A 35 -2.78 -9.37 12.69
C VAL A 35 -1.96 -8.13 13.06
N LEU A 36 -2.61 -6.97 13.24
CA LEU A 36 -1.93 -5.76 13.67
C LEU A 36 -1.55 -5.75 15.15
N GLN A 37 -2.32 -6.41 16.01
CA GLN A 37 -2.06 -6.42 17.45
C GLN A 37 -0.90 -7.37 17.80
N GLU A 38 -0.88 -8.55 17.19
CA GLU A 38 0.08 -9.61 17.52
C GLU A 38 1.30 -9.63 16.61
N TYR A 39 1.15 -9.27 15.32
CA TYR A 39 2.18 -9.45 14.30
C TYR A 39 2.56 -8.16 13.57
N ARG A 40 2.40 -7.00 14.23
CA ARG A 40 2.70 -5.68 13.62
C ARG A 40 4.10 -5.62 13.01
N ARG A 41 5.09 -6.16 13.71
CA ARG A 41 6.50 -6.08 13.32
C ARG A 41 6.77 -6.90 12.07
N GLU A 42 6.29 -8.13 12.02
CA GLU A 42 6.38 -9.06 10.89
C GLU A 42 5.65 -8.49 9.68
N LEU A 43 4.42 -8.00 9.88
CA LEU A 43 3.64 -7.37 8.83
C LEU A 43 4.37 -6.16 8.24
N THR A 44 4.91 -5.28 9.10
CA THR A 44 5.65 -4.09 8.65
C THR A 44 6.87 -4.47 7.82
N LYS A 45 7.63 -5.48 8.25
CA LYS A 45 8.78 -5.98 7.48
C LYS A 45 8.35 -6.53 6.13
N LEU A 46 7.25 -7.28 6.05
CA LEU A 46 6.72 -7.79 4.79
C LEU A 46 6.28 -6.66 3.86
N ILE A 47 5.53 -5.69 4.37
CA ILE A 47 5.07 -4.53 3.57
C ILE A 47 6.25 -3.69 3.08
N GLN A 48 7.26 -3.43 3.93
CA GLN A 48 8.45 -2.69 3.53
C GLN A 48 9.23 -3.42 2.42
N ARG A 49 9.44 -4.73 2.57
CA ARG A 49 10.08 -5.54 1.54
C ARG A 49 9.30 -5.51 0.23
N LEU A 50 7.97 -5.63 0.30
CA LEU A 50 7.12 -5.47 -0.88
C LEU A 50 7.33 -4.09 -1.52
N GLY A 51 7.31 -3.02 -0.73
CA GLY A 51 7.54 -1.65 -1.19
C GLY A 51 8.86 -1.49 -1.95
N PHE A 52 9.96 -2.01 -1.40
CA PHE A 52 11.27 -1.97 -2.04
C PHE A 52 11.33 -2.84 -3.30
N THR A 53 10.80 -4.07 -3.27
CA THR A 53 10.76 -4.94 -4.45
C THR A 53 9.90 -4.32 -5.57
N LEU A 54 8.84 -3.61 -5.22
CA LEU A 54 8.03 -2.86 -6.19
C LEU A 54 8.84 -1.71 -6.78
N GLU A 55 9.48 -0.89 -5.95
CA GLU A 55 10.33 0.21 -6.38
C GLU A 55 11.48 -0.25 -7.29
N GLU A 56 12.18 -1.33 -6.95
CA GLU A 56 13.23 -1.94 -7.78
C GLU A 56 12.71 -2.37 -9.16
N LYS A 57 11.47 -2.86 -9.23
CA LYS A 57 10.86 -3.33 -10.48
C LYS A 57 10.26 -2.22 -11.35
N ILE A 58 9.64 -1.22 -10.73
CA ILE A 58 8.88 -0.17 -11.45
C ILE A 58 9.66 1.14 -11.61
N GLY A 59 10.71 1.33 -10.82
CA GLY A 59 11.48 2.56 -10.71
C GLY A 59 10.98 3.49 -9.59
N SER A 60 11.90 4.30 -9.08
CA SER A 60 11.63 5.32 -8.07
C SER A 60 10.72 6.44 -8.57
N ASN A 61 10.10 7.16 -7.63
CA ASN A 61 9.19 8.28 -7.90
C ASN A 61 7.97 7.91 -8.77
N LYS A 62 7.48 6.66 -8.64
CA LYS A 62 6.23 6.20 -9.23
C LYS A 62 5.19 5.98 -8.13
N LEU A 63 3.92 6.13 -8.49
CA LEU A 63 2.80 5.74 -7.64
C LEU A 63 2.15 4.49 -8.22
N ILE A 64 1.50 3.70 -7.38
CA ILE A 64 0.80 2.49 -7.79
C ILE A 64 -0.64 2.46 -7.29
N THR A 65 -1.49 1.78 -8.04
CA THR A 65 -2.77 1.19 -7.60
C THR A 65 -2.78 -0.27 -7.98
N GLY A 66 -3.65 -1.08 -7.38
CA GLY A 66 -3.79 -2.50 -7.69
C GLY A 66 -4.16 -3.31 -6.47
N THR A 67 -3.95 -4.62 -6.52
CA THR A 67 -4.38 -5.53 -5.46
C THR A 67 -3.18 -6.05 -4.68
N VAL A 68 -3.24 -5.93 -3.36
CA VAL A 68 -2.27 -6.53 -2.43
C VAL A 68 -2.95 -7.69 -1.71
N VAL A 69 -2.29 -8.84 -1.71
CA VAL A 69 -2.77 -10.09 -1.12
C VAL A 69 -1.82 -10.47 0.02
N LEU A 70 -2.35 -10.57 1.23
CA LEU A 70 -1.62 -11.03 2.41
C LEU A 70 -2.05 -12.46 2.75
N GLU A 71 -1.11 -13.38 2.75
CA GLU A 71 -1.31 -14.77 3.17
C GLU A 71 -0.91 -14.91 4.65
N LEU A 72 -1.80 -15.53 5.42
CA LEU A 72 -1.61 -15.84 6.84
C LEU A 72 -1.52 -17.35 7.03
N ASN A 73 -0.65 -17.78 7.94
CA ASN A 73 -0.60 -19.14 8.44
C ASN A 73 -0.82 -19.13 9.96
N ASN A 74 -1.94 -19.67 10.42
CA ASN A 74 -2.35 -19.61 11.82
C ASN A 74 -2.32 -18.17 12.37
N GLY A 75 -2.90 -17.22 11.62
CA GLY A 75 -2.94 -15.79 11.98
C GLY A 75 -1.65 -15.00 11.71
N LYS A 76 -0.49 -15.68 11.60
CA LYS A 76 0.79 -15.03 11.34
C LYS A 76 0.95 -14.66 9.87
N PRO A 77 1.36 -13.43 9.52
CA PRO A 77 1.62 -13.05 8.14
C PRO A 77 2.89 -13.72 7.64
N VAL A 78 2.78 -14.45 6.52
CA VAL A 78 3.89 -15.25 5.96
C VAL A 78 4.32 -14.79 4.57
N LYS A 79 3.40 -14.26 3.77
CA LYS A 79 3.68 -13.82 2.41
C LYS A 79 2.76 -12.68 2.02
N ILE A 80 3.30 -11.76 1.22
CA ILE A 80 2.54 -10.65 0.65
C ILE A 80 2.85 -10.59 -0.85
N THR A 81 1.82 -10.38 -1.67
CA THR A 81 1.94 -10.33 -3.13
C THR A 81 1.16 -9.13 -3.66
N ALA A 82 1.71 -8.44 -4.66
CA ALA A 82 0.99 -7.42 -5.40
C ALA A 82 0.67 -7.94 -6.81
N LYS A 83 -0.58 -7.77 -7.25
CA LYS A 83 -1.09 -8.19 -8.56
C LYS A 83 -1.94 -7.07 -9.17
N ASP A 84 -2.18 -7.15 -10.48
CA ASP A 84 -3.04 -6.21 -11.22
C ASP A 84 -2.63 -4.74 -11.05
N LEU A 85 -1.31 -4.50 -11.03
CA LEU A 85 -0.74 -3.19 -10.76
C LEU A 85 -0.95 -2.23 -11.94
N ARG A 86 -1.39 -1.01 -11.63
CA ARG A 86 -1.30 0.15 -12.53
C ARG A 86 -0.28 1.12 -11.99
N ILE A 87 0.59 1.58 -12.87
CA ILE A 87 1.69 2.50 -12.54
C ILE A 87 1.27 3.90 -12.97
N TRP A 88 1.39 4.84 -12.05
CA TRP A 88 1.14 6.25 -12.27
C TRP A 88 2.46 7.00 -12.17
N GLN A 89 2.60 8.01 -13.03
CA GLN A 89 3.78 8.85 -13.07
C GLN A 89 3.36 10.30 -13.23
N GLU A 90 4.21 11.19 -12.74
CA GLU A 90 4.07 12.61 -12.99
C GLU A 90 4.11 12.88 -14.50
N THR A 91 3.14 13.64 -14.99
CA THR A 91 3.05 14.07 -16.40
C THR A 91 3.32 15.57 -16.57
N GLY A 92 3.39 16.32 -15.46
CA GLY A 92 3.66 17.73 -15.45
C GLY A 92 3.43 18.31 -14.05
N SER A 93 3.81 19.57 -13.88
CA SER A 93 3.65 20.32 -12.64
C SER A 93 3.10 21.72 -12.94
N PHE A 94 2.32 22.26 -12.00
CA PHE A 94 1.80 23.63 -12.04
C PHE A 94 2.48 24.40 -10.91
N PRO A 95 3.53 25.20 -11.20
CA PRO A 95 4.28 25.91 -10.17
C PRO A 95 3.54 27.14 -9.63
N GLU A 96 2.55 27.64 -10.37
CA GLU A 96 1.75 28.79 -9.99
C GLU A 96 0.61 28.40 -9.02
N ALA A 97 0.21 29.35 -8.16
CA ALA A 97 -0.88 29.13 -7.23
C ALA A 97 -2.23 29.07 -7.95
N ILE A 98 -3.00 28.00 -7.71
CA ILE A 98 -4.40 27.88 -8.16
C ILE A 98 -5.29 28.35 -7.02
N THR A 99 -5.91 29.53 -7.16
CA THR A 99 -6.79 30.12 -6.16
C THR A 99 -8.26 29.92 -6.53
N VAL A 100 -9.11 29.64 -5.54
CA VAL A 100 -10.56 29.52 -5.68
C VAL A 100 -11.22 30.26 -4.53
N GLU A 101 -12.17 31.14 -4.84
CA GLU A 101 -12.96 31.87 -3.87
C GLU A 101 -14.42 31.42 -3.96
N LEU A 102 -15.04 31.12 -2.82
CA LEU A 102 -16.48 30.90 -2.76
C LEU A 102 -17.17 32.25 -2.91
N LYS A 103 -18.05 32.39 -3.91
CA LYS A 103 -18.94 33.54 -3.98
C LYS A 103 -20.07 33.33 -2.98
N GLU A 104 -20.32 34.34 -2.15
CA GLU A 104 -21.52 34.44 -1.29
C GLU A 104 -22.81 34.36 -2.09
#